data_AF-A0A1C4I359-F1
#
_entry.id   AF-A0A1C4I359-F1
#
_cell.length_a   1.000
_cell.length_b   1.000
_cell.length_c   1.000
_cell.angle_alpha   90.00
_cell.angle_beta   90.00
_cell.angle_gamma   90.00
#
_symmetry.space_group_name_H-M   'P 1'
#
loop_
_entity.id
_entity.type
_entity.pdbx_description
1 polymer ?
#
loop_
_entity_poly.entity_id
_entity_poly.type
_entity_poly.pdbx_seq_one_letter_code
_entity_poly.pdbx_strand_id
1 'polypeptide(L)'
;MTWTTDRLPIALHPQPGEALDSWITAYARRLHTRGPELLRHMGVTRVPTALVTQLTTADPDIIAQRSGISAELLHGMTLDPHVSPARSCPRMPGR
;
A
#
# COMPACT_ATOMS: atom_id res chain seq x y z
N MET A 1 6.99 -20.90 -11.01
CA MET A 1 5.73 -20.61 -10.31
C MET A 1 5.04 -19.49 -11.06
N THR A 2 4.00 -19.81 -11.83
CA THR A 2 3.20 -18.84 -12.57
C THR A 2 2.20 -18.22 -11.61
N TRP A 3 2.50 -17.02 -11.12
CA TRP A 3 1.55 -16.25 -10.34
C TRP A 3 0.36 -15.90 -11.22
N THR A 4 -0.84 -16.35 -10.83
CA THR A 4 -2.07 -15.92 -11.47
C THR A 4 -2.22 -14.44 -11.17
N THR A 5 -2.27 -13.60 -12.22
CA THR A 5 -2.31 -12.14 -12.07
C THR A 5 -3.47 -11.68 -11.18
N ASP A 6 -4.52 -12.49 -11.03
CA ASP A 6 -5.76 -12.05 -10.41
C ASP A 6 -5.70 -11.88 -8.88
N ARG A 7 -5.01 -12.77 -8.15
CA ARG A 7 -5.01 -12.78 -6.68
C ARG A 7 -3.72 -13.37 -6.10
N LEU A 8 -3.33 -12.89 -4.91
CA LEU A 8 -2.23 -13.50 -4.17
C LEU A 8 -2.61 -14.92 -3.73
N PRO A 9 -1.67 -15.89 -3.79
CA PRO A 9 -1.98 -17.30 -3.57
C PRO A 9 -2.29 -17.66 -2.10
N ILE A 10 -1.97 -16.76 -1.17
CA ILE A 10 -2.18 -16.93 0.27
C ILE A 10 -2.70 -15.61 0.79
N ALA A 11 -3.88 -15.55 1.42
CA ALA A 11 -4.32 -14.35 2.12
C ALA A 11 -3.59 -14.23 3.47
N LEU A 12 -3.11 -13.04 3.82
CA LEU A 12 -2.53 -12.74 5.13
C LEU A 12 -3.23 -11.54 5.74
N HIS A 13 -4.00 -11.77 6.80
CA HIS A 13 -4.67 -10.71 7.54
C HIS A 13 -3.67 -9.96 8.42
N PRO A 14 -3.67 -8.61 8.40
CA PRO A 14 -2.87 -7.81 9.30
C PRO A 14 -3.35 -7.96 10.75
N GLN A 15 -2.44 -7.78 11.70
CA GLN A 15 -2.75 -7.78 13.13
C GLN A 15 -3.33 -6.44 13.58
N PRO A 16 -4.13 -6.40 14.67
CA PRO A 16 -4.61 -5.15 15.24
C PRO A 16 -3.45 -4.21 15.61
N GLY A 17 -3.45 -2.99 15.07
CA GLY A 17 -2.40 -1.99 15.30
C GLY A 17 -1.10 -2.24 14.53
N GLU A 18 -1.07 -3.21 13.61
CA GLU A 18 0.09 -3.46 12.76
C GLU A 18 0.27 -2.34 11.74
N ALA A 19 1.52 -1.87 11.60
CA ALA A 19 1.88 -0.90 10.57
C ALA A 19 1.92 -1.57 9.19
N LEU A 20 1.61 -0.80 8.14
CA LEU A 20 1.55 -1.32 6.78
C LEU A 20 2.88 -1.91 6.30
N ASP A 21 4.01 -1.29 6.61
CA ASP A 21 5.34 -1.76 6.25
C ASP A 21 5.70 -3.10 6.93
N SER A 22 5.29 -3.25 8.20
CA SER A 22 5.40 -4.50 8.96
C SER A 22 4.61 -5.61 8.28
N TRP A 23 3.34 -5.34 7.96
CA TRP A 23 2.48 -6.32 7.29
C TRP A 23 3.01 -6.72 5.91
N ILE A 24 3.41 -5.75 5.07
CA ILE A 24 4.02 -6.03 3.75
C ILE A 24 5.29 -6.86 3.90
N THR A 25 6.11 -6.60 4.92
CA THR A 25 7.33 -7.36 5.20
C THR A 25 7.00 -8.80 5.60
N ALA A 26 6.01 -9.01 6.48
CA ALA A 26 5.55 -10.33 6.89
C ALA A 26 4.95 -11.11 5.70
N TYR A 27 4.18 -10.43 4.86
CA TYR A 27 3.56 -11.03 3.68
C TYR A 27 4.59 -11.43 2.64
N ALA A 28 5.56 -10.57 2.37
CA ALA A 28 6.66 -10.86 1.46
C ALA A 28 7.48 -12.08 1.95
N ARG A 29 7.77 -12.15 3.26
CA ARG A 29 8.45 -13.32 3.86
C ARG A 29 7.65 -14.61 3.64
N ARG A 30 6.33 -14.58 3.85
CA ARG A 30 5.45 -15.74 3.65
C ARG A 30 5.37 -16.21 2.20
N LEU A 31 5.51 -15.28 1.26
CA LEU A 31 5.56 -15.57 -0.18
C LEU A 31 6.99 -15.79 -0.70
N HIS A 32 7.99 -15.85 0.18
CA HIS A 32 9.41 -15.98 -0.17
C HIS A 32 9.89 -14.93 -1.19
N THR A 33 9.42 -13.69 -1.06
CA THR A 33 9.77 -12.55 -1.91
C THR A 33 10.22 -11.34 -1.06
N ARG A 34 10.54 -10.22 -1.72
CA ARG A 34 10.88 -8.95 -1.07
C ARG A 34 9.68 -8.00 -1.13
N GLY A 35 9.54 -7.12 -0.12
CA GLY A 35 8.44 -6.15 -0.05
C GLY A 35 8.23 -5.34 -1.34
N PRO A 36 9.27 -4.73 -1.94
CA PRO A 36 9.14 -3.99 -3.19
C PRO A 36 8.67 -4.85 -4.37
N GLU A 37 9.11 -6.11 -4.44
CA GLU A 37 8.70 -7.05 -5.49
C GLU A 37 7.24 -7.47 -5.34
N LEU A 38 6.79 -7.69 -4.10
CA LEU A 38 5.39 -7.96 -3.79
C LEU A 38 4.49 -6.77 -4.19
N LEU A 39 4.88 -5.55 -3.82
CA LEU A 39 4.16 -4.32 -4.18
C LEU A 39 4.10 -4.14 -5.70
N ARG A 40 5.22 -4.33 -6.39
CA ARG A 40 5.28 -4.28 -7.86
C ARG A 40 4.36 -5.32 -8.50
N HIS A 41 4.34 -6.54 -7.96
CA HIS A 41 3.45 -7.61 -8.42
C HIS A 41 1.98 -7.26 -8.21
N MET A 42 1.64 -6.60 -7.10
CA MET A 42 0.28 -6.12 -6.88
C MET A 42 -0.11 -5.00 -7.85
N GLY A 43 0.84 -4.32 -8.52
CA GLY A 43 0.59 -3.23 -9.44
C GLY A 43 0.98 -1.85 -8.90
N VAL A 44 1.65 -1.81 -7.75
CA VAL A 44 2.19 -0.58 -7.16
C VAL A 44 3.47 -0.20 -7.92
N THR A 45 3.38 0.81 -8.77
CA THR A 45 4.48 1.28 -9.64
C THR A 45 5.50 2.13 -8.91
N ARG A 46 5.13 2.77 -7.79
CA ARG A 46 6.04 3.58 -6.98
C ARG A 46 5.89 3.21 -5.51
N VAL A 47 6.88 2.49 -5.00
CA VAL A 47 6.95 2.12 -3.58
C VAL A 47 7.48 3.32 -2.81
N PRO A 48 6.68 3.99 -1.96
CA PRO A 48 7.20 5.06 -1.12
C PRO A 48 8.21 4.48 -0.12
N THR A 49 9.25 5.26 0.19
CA THR A 49 10.26 4.91 1.21
C THR A 49 9.68 4.87 2.63
N ALA A 50 8.46 5.41 2.82
CA ALA A 50 7.80 5.49 4.12
C ALA A 50 6.32 5.03 4.01
N LEU A 51 6.10 3.74 3.75
CA LEU A 51 4.77 3.11 3.79
C LEU A 51 4.08 3.24 5.17
N VAL A 52 4.86 3.50 6.22
CA VAL A 52 4.37 3.82 7.57
C VAL A 52 3.61 5.15 7.58
N THR A 53 4.05 6.14 6.82
CA THR A 53 3.51 7.50 6.91
C THR A 53 2.42 7.78 5.91
N GLN A 54 2.55 7.35 4.65
CA GLN A 54 1.55 7.63 3.62
C GLN A 54 1.45 6.53 2.56
N LEU A 55 0.22 6.23 2.15
CA LEU A 55 -0.08 5.42 0.97
C LEU A 55 -0.08 6.25 -0.34
N THR A 56 0.58 7.42 -0.38
CA THR A 56 0.37 8.47 -1.39
C THR A 56 0.65 8.09 -2.85
N THR A 57 1.22 6.91 -3.10
CA THR A 57 1.60 6.46 -4.46
C THR A 57 1.30 5.00 -4.76
N ALA A 58 0.76 4.25 -3.79
CA ALA A 58 0.22 2.93 -4.02
C ALA A 58 -1.29 3.06 -4.11
N ASP A 59 -1.90 2.58 -5.19
CA ASP A 59 -3.36 2.61 -5.32
C ASP A 59 -3.96 1.62 -4.29
N PRO A 60 -4.60 2.12 -3.22
CA PRO A 60 -5.13 1.28 -2.15
C PRO A 60 -6.14 0.27 -2.67
N ASP A 61 -6.90 0.62 -3.72
CA ASP A 61 -7.90 -0.26 -4.32
C ASP A 61 -7.24 -1.44 -5.02
N ILE A 62 -6.07 -1.23 -5.63
CA ILE A 62 -5.29 -2.31 -6.25
C ILE A 62 -4.76 -3.28 -5.19
N ILE A 63 -4.19 -2.77 -4.08
CA ILE A 63 -3.73 -3.63 -2.98
C ILE A 63 -4.93 -4.37 -2.38
N ALA A 64 -6.05 -3.69 -2.17
CA ALA A 64 -7.26 -4.27 -1.62
C ALA A 64 -7.80 -5.43 -2.48
N GLN A 65 -7.91 -5.19 -3.79
CA GLN A 65 -8.37 -6.19 -4.75
C GLN A 65 -7.48 -7.45 -4.78
N ARG A 66 -6.15 -7.26 -4.69
CA ARG A 66 -5.16 -8.36 -4.80
C ARG A 66 -4.95 -9.12 -3.50
N SER A 67 -5.04 -8.43 -2.36
CA SER A 67 -4.81 -9.01 -1.03
C SER A 67 -6.09 -9.50 -0.34
N GLY A 68 -7.25 -9.00 -0.76
CA GLY A 68 -8.54 -9.24 -0.10
C GLY A 68 -8.75 -8.44 1.18
N ILE A 69 -7.86 -7.49 1.50
CA ILE A 69 -7.99 -6.57 2.63
C ILE A 69 -8.73 -5.30 2.18
N SER A 70 -9.59 -4.72 3.02
CA SER A 70 -10.31 -3.49 2.63
C SER A 70 -9.36 -2.30 2.52
N ALA A 71 -9.63 -1.40 1.56
CA ALA A 71 -8.89 -0.16 1.40
C ALA A 71 -8.91 0.68 2.69
N GLU A 72 -10.03 0.74 3.40
CA GLU A 72 -10.17 1.43 4.69
C GLU A 72 -9.18 0.92 5.75
N LEU A 73 -9.04 -0.41 5.86
CA LEU A 73 -8.10 -1.00 6.81
C LEU A 73 -6.66 -0.68 6.43
N LEU A 74 -6.31 -0.71 5.13
CA LEU A 74 -4.98 -0.32 4.66
C LEU A 74 -4.64 1.14 5.00
N HIS A 75 -5.61 2.06 4.90
CA HIS A 75 -5.40 3.46 5.30
C HIS A 75 -5.22 3.60 6.81
N GLY A 76 -5.99 2.86 7.62
CA GLY A 76 -5.86 2.85 9.07
C GLY A 76 -4.52 2.32 9.58
N MET A 77 -3.78 1.56 8.75
CA MET A 77 -2.43 1.08 9.03
C MET A 77 -1.32 2.11 8.72
N THR A 78 -1.69 3.29 8.22
CA THR A 78 -0.77 4.40 7.90
C THR A 78 -0.97 5.58 8.86
N LEU A 79 0.11 6.32 9.17
CA LEU A 79 0.08 7.43 10.14
C LEU A 79 -0.63 8.68 9.62
N ASP A 80 -0.72 8.86 8.30
CA ASP A 80 -1.52 9.92 7.66
C ASP A 80 -2.71 9.28 6.94
N PRO A 81 -3.85 9.08 7.64
CA PRO A 81 -5.05 8.50 7.05
C PRO A 81 -5.67 9.41 5.98
N HIS A 82 -5.20 10.65 5.84
CA HIS A 82 -5.63 11.56 4.79
C HIS A 82 -4.61 11.52 3.65
N VAL A 83 -5.03 10.94 2.52
CA VAL A 83 -4.53 11.41 1.23
C VAL A 83 -4.81 12.91 1.21
N SER A 84 -3.81 13.75 1.49
CA SER A 84 -3.95 15.18 1.25
C SER A 84 -4.25 15.31 -0.24
N PRO A 85 -5.46 15.72 -0.67
CA PRO A 85 -5.62 16.14 -2.05
C PRO A 85 -4.62 17.27 -2.19
N ALA A 86 -3.72 17.17 -3.16
CA ALA A 86 -2.74 18.20 -3.44
C ALA A 86 -3.46 19.54 -3.32
N ARG A 87 -3.18 20.30 -2.25
CA ARG A 87 -3.71 21.65 -2.11
C ARG A 87 -3.14 22.35 -3.32
N SER A 88 -3.99 22.57 -4.30
CA SER A 88 -3.72 23.55 -5.34
C SER A 88 -3.59 24.85 -4.57
N CYS A 89 -2.36 25.20 -4.19
CA CYS A 89 -2.07 26.53 -3.68
C CYS A 89 -2.59 27.48 -4.77
N PRO A 90 -3.61 28.31 -4.51
CA PRO A 90 -3.95 29.34 -5.45
C PRO A 90 -2.71 30.22 -5.59
N ARG A 91 -2.18 30.28 -6.82
CA ARG A 91 -1.09 31.15 -7.21
C ARG A 91 -1.52 32.58 -6.87
N MET A 92 -0.99 33.13 -5.78
CA MET A 92 -1.19 34.54 -5.44
C MET A 92 -0.63 35.38 -6.60
N PRO A 93 -1.41 36.30 -7.20
CA PRO A 93 -0.91 37.17 -8.25
C PRO A 93 0.11 38.14 -7.63
N GLY A 94 1.25 38.24 -8.30
CA GLY A 94 2.37 39.07 -7.88
C GLY A 94 2.01 40.55 -7.74
N ARG A 95 2.73 41.21 -6.84
CA ARG A 95 2.89 42.66 -6.83
C ARG A 95 4.32 42.99 -7.23
#